data_AF-A0A6J2KN22-F1
#
_entry.id   AF-A0A6J2KN22-F1
#
_cell.length_a   1.000
_cell.length_b   1.000
_cell.length_c   1.000
_cell.angle_alpha   90.00
_cell.angle_beta   90.00
_cell.angle_gamma   90.00
#
_symmetry.space_group_name_H-M   'P 1'
#
loop_
_entity.id
_entity.type
_entity.pdbx_description
1 polymer ?
#
loop_
_entity_poly.entity_id
_entity_poly.type
_entity_poly.pdbx_seq_one_letter_code
_entity_poly.pdbx_strand_id
1 'polypeptide(L)'
;MELKGVVLLMCVLAVSANSIVKEATDNIAAVETVDSASVVSTVDSVSAEATVTLDNTTSNQSPSMSVISKQRENKLYNFIVARKFDEAVENTISLYGAGGCNIIEQVIERLFDEGQSIVFDYSYKLSIAGARYVARSCFPAAIRIHESLVFAKVINKRDGYALTYSRRVDSDGDRRILGDRNTQNRMDITWWFVPYWLGDRLYFEMRPLRMAMFLKLGNTRDEDDDHTAYISDDHATNRHFWTIQPVKHNGELLFYIINREYDELLKFGQSTKYDGYRIGYGHSTRDFNPNKFSWYIDVI
;
A
#
# COMPACT_ATOMS: atom_id res chain seq x y z
N MET A 1 47.50 -13.25 17.61
CA MET A 1 47.02 -12.32 18.65
C MET A 1 45.64 -11.85 18.22
N GLU A 2 44.61 -12.50 18.75
CA GLU A 2 43.22 -12.05 18.63
C GLU A 2 43.01 -10.80 19.48
N LEU A 3 42.21 -9.83 19.03
CA LEU A 3 40.89 -9.51 19.61
C LEU A 3 40.23 -8.28 18.95
N LYS A 4 39.03 -8.51 18.42
CA LYS A 4 37.78 -7.74 18.58
C LYS A 4 37.73 -6.23 18.24
N GLY A 5 36.89 -5.91 17.24
CA GLY A 5 36.31 -4.58 17.01
C GLY A 5 34.79 -4.67 16.78
N VAL A 6 34.06 -4.69 17.90
CA VAL A 6 32.66 -4.31 18.18
C VAL A 6 31.70 -4.09 16.98
N VAL A 7 30.73 -5.00 16.84
CA VAL A 7 29.47 -4.77 16.10
C VAL A 7 28.48 -4.11 17.06
N LEU A 8 28.08 -2.87 16.79
CA LEU A 8 27.06 -2.16 17.56
C LEU A 8 25.67 -2.57 17.05
N LEU A 9 25.01 -3.47 17.79
CA LEU A 9 23.62 -3.87 17.55
C LEU A 9 22.70 -2.87 18.26
N MET A 10 22.12 -1.93 17.52
CA MET A 10 21.07 -1.04 18.04
C MET A 10 19.71 -1.76 17.95
N CYS A 11 19.26 -2.35 19.06
CA CYS A 11 17.88 -2.80 19.22
C CYS A 11 17.01 -1.62 19.65
N VAL A 12 16.12 -1.15 18.77
CA VAL A 12 15.05 -0.22 19.15
C VAL A 12 13.80 -1.05 19.45
N LEU A 13 13.41 -1.10 20.73
CA LEU A 13 12.13 -1.63 21.17
C LEU A 13 11.09 -0.51 21.08
N ALA A 14 10.12 -0.63 20.17
CA ALA A 14 8.94 0.23 20.18
C ALA A 14 7.90 -0.40 21.12
N VAL A 15 7.68 0.24 22.27
CA VAL A 15 6.57 -0.05 23.18
C VAL A 15 5.40 0.85 22.77
N SER A 16 4.35 0.29 22.20
CA SER A 16 3.08 1.00 21.96
C SER A 16 2.21 0.91 23.21
N ALA A 17 2.00 2.03 23.90
CA ALA A 17 1.00 2.13 24.97
C ALA A 17 -0.33 2.63 24.38
N ASN A 18 -1.36 1.78 24.46
CA ASN A 18 -2.76 2.13 24.27
C ASN A 18 -3.21 3.14 25.34
N SER A 19 -3.88 4.21 24.93
CA SER A 19 -4.88 4.86 25.78
C SER A 19 -6.13 5.22 24.97
N ILE A 20 -7.19 4.46 25.25
CA ILE A 20 -8.57 4.71 24.86
C ILE A 20 -9.10 5.82 25.78
N VAL A 21 -9.66 6.89 25.23
CA VAL A 21 -10.55 7.80 25.96
C VAL A 21 -11.83 8.02 25.16
N LYS A 22 -12.93 7.91 25.89
CA LYS A 22 -14.35 7.82 25.54
C LYS A 22 -14.94 9.00 24.77
N GLU A 23 -15.99 8.67 24.03
CA GLU A 23 -17.05 9.54 23.48
C GLU A 23 -17.64 10.55 24.48
N ALA A 24 -18.15 11.65 23.92
CA ALA A 24 -19.33 12.36 24.43
C ALA A 24 -20.22 12.79 23.25
N THR A 25 -21.47 12.32 23.32
CA THR A 25 -22.61 12.56 22.45
C THR A 25 -23.24 13.94 22.71
N ASP A 26 -23.98 14.44 21.70
CA ASP A 26 -25.27 15.16 21.79
C ASP A 26 -25.31 16.44 20.94
N ASN A 27 -26.11 16.43 19.86
CA ASN A 27 -27.49 16.92 19.94
C ASN A 27 -28.26 16.86 18.60
N ILE A 28 -29.55 16.56 18.78
CA ILE A 28 -30.63 16.36 17.82
C ILE A 28 -31.38 17.69 17.55
N ALA A 29 -31.99 17.80 16.36
CA ALA A 29 -33.34 18.37 16.04
C ALA A 29 -33.29 19.07 14.66
N ALA A 30 -34.28 19.06 13.76
CA ALA A 30 -35.72 18.71 13.76
C ALA A 30 -36.09 18.29 12.31
N VAL A 31 -36.88 17.24 12.04
CA VAL A 31 -38.36 17.18 11.94
C VAL A 31 -39.00 18.32 11.13
N GLU A 32 -39.55 17.96 9.96
CA GLU A 32 -40.87 18.44 9.51
C GLU A 32 -41.50 17.45 8.52
N THR A 33 -42.78 17.15 8.77
CA THR A 33 -43.70 16.25 8.06
C THR A 33 -44.80 17.09 7.42
N VAL A 34 -45.19 16.88 6.15
CA VAL A 34 -46.58 17.13 5.67
C VAL A 34 -46.95 16.20 4.48
N ASP A 35 -48.21 15.81 4.51
CA ASP A 35 -49.06 14.85 3.79
C ASP A 35 -49.23 14.88 2.25
N SER A 36 -49.36 13.64 1.71
CA SER A 36 -50.50 13.00 1.00
C SER A 36 -51.50 13.79 0.12
N ALA A 37 -51.62 13.40 -1.17
CA ALA A 37 -52.85 13.06 -1.94
C ALA A 37 -52.50 12.85 -3.45
N SER A 38 -52.57 11.64 -4.03
CA SER A 38 -53.73 10.93 -4.63
C SER A 38 -54.35 11.56 -5.90
N VAL A 39 -54.09 10.95 -7.08
CA VAL A 39 -55.04 10.86 -8.23
C VAL A 39 -54.87 9.51 -8.95
N VAL A 40 -56.00 8.92 -9.33
CA VAL A 40 -56.27 7.55 -9.81
C VAL A 40 -56.45 7.49 -11.35
N SER A 41 -56.33 6.27 -11.90
CA SER A 41 -56.95 5.69 -13.12
C SER A 41 -55.98 5.41 -14.29
N THR A 42 -56.02 4.29 -15.04
CA THR A 42 -56.74 3.00 -14.98
C THR A 42 -56.04 2.04 -15.95
N VAL A 43 -55.86 0.79 -15.50
CA VAL A 43 -55.96 -0.52 -16.19
C VAL A 43 -55.64 -0.60 -17.70
N ASP A 44 -54.63 -1.42 -18.03
CA ASP A 44 -54.83 -2.50 -19.00
C ASP A 44 -54.03 -3.75 -18.61
N SER A 45 -54.72 -4.88 -18.63
CA SER A 45 -54.31 -6.17 -18.08
C SER A 45 -54.03 -7.16 -19.20
N VAL A 46 -52.86 -7.81 -19.19
CA VAL A 46 -52.70 -9.13 -19.81
C VAL A 46 -51.87 -10.02 -18.88
N SER A 47 -52.53 -11.10 -18.48
CA SER A 47 -52.05 -12.18 -17.63
C SER A 47 -51.10 -13.11 -18.39
N ALA A 48 -50.02 -13.52 -17.72
CA ALA A 48 -49.37 -14.81 -17.96
C ALA A 48 -48.76 -15.28 -16.63
N GLU A 49 -49.56 -16.02 -15.87
CA GLU A 49 -49.09 -16.84 -14.76
C GLU A 49 -48.07 -17.87 -15.28
N ALA A 50 -46.84 -17.80 -14.80
CA ALA A 50 -45.94 -18.93 -14.77
C ALA A 50 -45.78 -19.34 -13.32
N THR A 51 -46.57 -20.32 -12.91
CA THR A 51 -46.47 -21.07 -11.67
C THR A 51 -45.06 -21.66 -11.58
N VAL A 52 -44.18 -21.05 -10.79
CA VAL A 52 -42.89 -21.67 -10.45
C VAL A 52 -43.15 -22.68 -9.34
N THR A 53 -43.27 -23.93 -9.74
CA THR A 53 -43.21 -25.09 -8.86
C THR A 53 -41.91 -25.00 -8.06
N LEU A 54 -42.03 -24.75 -6.76
CA LEU A 54 -40.97 -24.97 -5.79
C LEU A 54 -40.77 -26.48 -5.66
N ASP A 55 -40.02 -27.05 -6.61
CA ASP A 55 -39.39 -28.35 -6.38
C ASP A 55 -38.32 -28.15 -5.32
N ASN A 56 -38.75 -28.38 -4.08
CA ASN A 56 -37.91 -28.53 -2.90
C ASN A 56 -37.09 -29.81 -3.06
N THR A 57 -36.14 -29.78 -3.99
CA THR A 57 -35.12 -30.82 -4.12
C THR A 57 -33.98 -30.38 -3.23
N THR A 58 -33.99 -30.86 -1.99
CA THR A 58 -32.84 -30.83 -1.08
C THR A 58 -31.73 -31.64 -1.73
N SER A 59 -30.99 -31.00 -2.64
CA SER A 59 -29.75 -31.51 -3.19
C SER A 59 -28.72 -31.50 -2.06
N ASN A 60 -28.62 -32.63 -1.34
CA ASN A 60 -27.52 -32.95 -0.43
C ASN A 60 -26.20 -33.18 -1.21
N GLN A 61 -25.93 -32.36 -2.23
CA GLN A 61 -24.71 -32.39 -2.98
C GLN A 61 -23.81 -31.31 -2.38
N SER A 62 -22.79 -31.77 -1.64
CA SER A 62 -21.74 -30.88 -1.13
C SER A 62 -21.28 -29.95 -2.25
N PRO A 63 -21.18 -28.63 -2.01
CA PRO A 63 -20.78 -27.69 -3.04
C PRO A 63 -19.44 -28.14 -3.64
N SER A 64 -19.29 -27.96 -4.95
CA SER A 64 -18.07 -28.34 -5.64
C SER A 64 -16.86 -27.63 -5.01
N MET A 65 -15.69 -28.27 -5.07
CA MET A 65 -14.47 -27.71 -4.48
C MET A 65 -14.14 -26.31 -5.03
N SER A 66 -14.49 -26.01 -6.30
CA SER A 66 -14.32 -24.68 -6.87
C SER A 66 -15.22 -23.62 -6.22
N VAL A 67 -16.48 -23.97 -5.93
CA VAL A 67 -17.42 -23.09 -5.24
C VAL A 67 -16.95 -22.81 -3.81
N ILE A 68 -16.49 -23.84 -3.08
CA ILE A 68 -15.96 -23.69 -1.72
C ILE A 68 -14.72 -22.79 -1.73
N SER A 69 -13.78 -23.00 -2.65
CA SER A 69 -12.59 -22.15 -2.77
C SER A 69 -12.96 -20.69 -3.05
N LYS A 70 -13.91 -20.44 -3.96
CA LYS A 70 -14.34 -19.08 -4.27
C LYS A 70 -15.05 -18.40 -3.10
N GLN A 71 -15.84 -19.14 -2.33
CA GLN A 71 -16.46 -18.62 -1.09
C GLN A 71 -15.41 -18.23 -0.06
N ARG A 72 -14.35 -19.02 0.10
CA ARG A 72 -13.24 -18.71 1.01
C ARG A 72 -12.43 -17.50 0.55
N GLU A 73 -12.14 -17.42 -0.76
CA GLU A 73 -11.49 -16.26 -1.38
C GLU A 73 -12.30 -14.98 -1.11
N ASN A 74 -13.60 -14.99 -1.43
CA ASN A 74 -14.50 -13.86 -1.20
C ASN A 74 -14.59 -13.47 0.28
N LYS A 75 -14.63 -14.45 1.19
CA LYS A 75 -14.68 -14.19 2.62
C LYS A 75 -13.44 -13.45 3.11
N LEU A 76 -12.24 -13.94 2.76
CA LEU A 76 -10.99 -13.30 3.14
C LEU A 76 -10.87 -11.90 2.52
N TYR A 77 -11.13 -11.78 1.22
CA TYR A 77 -11.13 -10.50 0.51
C TYR A 77 -12.07 -9.48 1.19
N ASN A 78 -13.30 -9.88 1.54
CA ASN A 78 -14.28 -9.01 2.18
C ASN A 78 -13.82 -8.53 3.56
N PHE A 79 -13.17 -9.38 4.37
CA PHE A 79 -12.59 -8.94 5.63
C PHE A 79 -11.49 -7.89 5.42
N ILE A 80 -10.61 -8.11 4.44
CA ILE A 80 -9.53 -7.19 4.13
C ILE A 80 -10.11 -5.84 3.70
N VAL A 81 -10.97 -5.78 2.68
CA VAL A 81 -11.50 -4.50 2.16
C VAL A 81 -12.38 -3.76 3.17
N ALA A 82 -13.05 -4.50 4.08
CA ALA A 82 -13.80 -3.91 5.19
C ALA A 82 -12.90 -3.48 6.38
N ARG A 83 -11.57 -3.59 6.26
CA ARG A 83 -10.57 -3.29 7.32
C ARG A 83 -10.79 -4.10 8.60
N LYS A 84 -11.44 -5.26 8.50
CA LYS A 84 -11.64 -6.24 9.57
C LYS A 84 -10.39 -7.10 9.71
N PHE A 85 -9.28 -6.45 10.08
CA PHE A 85 -7.95 -7.06 10.02
C PHE A 85 -7.77 -8.20 11.01
N ASP A 86 -8.43 -8.17 12.17
CA ASP A 86 -8.35 -9.26 13.14
C ASP A 86 -8.98 -10.53 12.55
N GLU A 87 -10.20 -10.41 11.99
CA GLU A 87 -10.87 -11.53 11.30
C GLU A 87 -10.13 -11.96 10.04
N ALA A 88 -9.53 -11.03 9.30
CA ALA A 88 -8.70 -11.35 8.14
C ALA A 88 -7.47 -12.17 8.56
N VAL A 89 -6.76 -11.77 9.62
CA VAL A 89 -5.58 -12.47 10.14
C VAL A 89 -5.95 -13.88 10.60
N GLU A 90 -6.99 -14.04 11.42
CA GLU A 90 -7.46 -15.35 11.87
C GLU A 90 -7.84 -16.26 10.69
N ASN A 91 -8.60 -15.72 9.74
CA ASN A 91 -9.01 -16.48 8.56
C ASN A 91 -7.80 -16.90 7.71
N THR A 92 -6.79 -16.03 7.59
CA THR A 92 -5.55 -16.29 6.86
C THR A 92 -4.74 -17.42 7.48
N ILE A 93 -4.55 -17.39 8.81
CA ILE A 93 -3.83 -18.44 9.54
C ILE A 93 -4.54 -19.79 9.37
N SER A 94 -5.87 -19.79 9.47
CA SER A 94 -6.68 -21.00 9.26
C SER A 94 -6.55 -21.55 7.83
N LEU A 95 -6.61 -20.68 6.81
CA LEU A 95 -6.41 -21.07 5.41
C LEU A 95 -5.00 -21.64 5.19
N TYR A 96 -3.97 -20.98 5.70
CA TYR A 96 -2.58 -21.44 5.58
C TYR A 96 -2.37 -22.82 6.22
N GLY A 97 -2.88 -23.02 7.44
CA GLY A 97 -2.81 -24.31 8.15
C GLY A 97 -3.50 -25.46 7.41
N ALA A 98 -4.48 -25.16 6.56
CA ALA A 98 -5.16 -26.11 5.69
C ALA A 98 -4.52 -26.26 4.29
N GLY A 99 -3.33 -25.71 4.06
CA GLY A 99 -2.64 -25.74 2.76
C GLY A 99 -3.19 -24.76 1.72
N GLY A 100 -3.97 -23.76 2.14
CA GLY A 100 -4.69 -22.83 1.27
C GLY A 100 -3.89 -21.62 0.79
N CYS A 101 -2.56 -21.72 0.60
CA CYS A 101 -1.77 -20.59 0.05
C CYS A 101 -2.34 -20.12 -1.31
N ASN A 102 -2.81 -21.03 -2.16
CA ASN A 102 -3.42 -20.68 -3.44
C ASN A 102 -4.64 -19.76 -3.32
N ILE A 103 -5.47 -19.93 -2.28
CA ILE A 103 -6.62 -19.06 -2.01
C ILE A 103 -6.12 -17.67 -1.54
N ILE A 104 -5.11 -17.66 -0.68
CA ILE A 104 -4.49 -16.41 -0.19
C ILE A 104 -3.88 -15.64 -1.37
N GLU A 105 -3.11 -16.32 -2.22
CA GLU A 105 -2.52 -15.76 -3.45
C GLU A 105 -3.60 -15.18 -4.36
N GLN A 106 -4.70 -15.90 -4.60
CA GLN A 106 -5.83 -15.39 -5.41
C GLN A 106 -6.44 -14.10 -4.85
N VAL A 107 -6.57 -13.99 -3.52
CA VAL A 107 -7.04 -12.75 -2.88
C VAL A 107 -6.04 -11.61 -3.06
N ILE A 108 -4.74 -11.89 -2.90
CA ILE A 108 -3.67 -10.89 -3.09
C ILE A 108 -3.63 -10.42 -4.54
N GLU A 109 -3.70 -11.33 -5.50
CA GLU A 109 -3.74 -11.03 -6.92
C GLU A 109 -4.96 -10.15 -7.28
N ARG A 110 -6.13 -10.44 -6.70
CA ARG A 110 -7.32 -9.61 -6.85
C ARG A 110 -7.14 -8.20 -6.29
N LEU A 111 -6.50 -8.05 -5.12
CA LEU A 111 -6.20 -6.73 -4.55
C LEU A 111 -5.25 -5.94 -5.45
N PHE A 112 -4.31 -6.60 -6.14
CA PHE A 112 -3.44 -5.93 -7.12
C PHE A 112 -4.18 -5.50 -8.38
N ASP A 113 -5.07 -6.35 -8.91
CA ASP A 113 -5.88 -6.05 -10.09
C ASP A 113 -6.78 -4.82 -9.86
N GLU A 114 -7.25 -4.67 -8.62
CA GLU A 114 -8.07 -3.53 -8.19
C GLU A 114 -7.24 -2.35 -7.67
N GLY A 115 -5.90 -2.43 -7.70
CA GLY A 115 -4.99 -1.36 -7.27
C GLY A 115 -5.11 -0.98 -5.79
N GLN A 116 -5.48 -1.93 -4.92
CA GLN A 116 -5.81 -1.69 -3.52
C GLN A 116 -4.55 -1.61 -2.64
N SER A 117 -4.18 -0.42 -2.17
CA SER A 117 -3.03 -0.23 -1.27
C SER A 117 -3.20 -0.93 0.09
N ILE A 118 -4.43 -1.28 0.46
CA ILE A 118 -4.77 -2.01 1.69
C ILE A 118 -4.05 -3.37 1.82
N VAL A 119 -3.52 -3.91 0.71
CA VAL A 119 -2.70 -5.13 0.75
C VAL A 119 -1.46 -4.97 1.65
N PHE A 120 -0.88 -3.76 1.72
CA PHE A 120 0.22 -3.45 2.63
C PHE A 120 -0.25 -3.34 4.08
N ASP A 121 -1.41 -2.75 4.32
CA ASP A 121 -2.03 -2.70 5.65
C ASP A 121 -2.26 -4.12 6.19
N TYR A 122 -2.85 -4.98 5.38
CA TYR A 122 -3.14 -6.36 5.70
C TYR A 122 -1.86 -7.17 5.98
N SER A 123 -0.84 -7.04 5.13
CA SER A 123 0.45 -7.72 5.33
C SER A 123 1.15 -7.25 6.61
N TYR A 124 1.09 -5.94 6.90
CA TYR A 124 1.60 -5.39 8.16
C TYR A 124 0.85 -5.93 9.37
N LYS A 125 -0.48 -6.03 9.32
CA LYS A 125 -1.31 -6.60 10.39
C LYS A 125 -0.99 -8.07 10.66
N LEU A 126 -0.77 -8.86 9.62
CA LEU A 126 -0.26 -10.23 9.76
C LEU A 126 1.08 -10.28 10.49
N SER A 127 2.02 -9.40 10.11
CA SER A 127 3.36 -9.37 10.70
C SER A 127 3.34 -9.03 12.19
N ILE A 128 2.60 -8.00 12.61
CA ILE A 128 2.52 -7.60 14.03
C ILE A 128 1.70 -8.59 14.86
N ALA A 129 0.80 -9.36 14.26
CA ALA A 129 0.08 -10.46 14.90
C ALA A 129 0.94 -11.75 15.02
N GLY A 130 2.21 -11.72 14.61
CA GLY A 130 3.12 -12.87 14.68
C GLY A 130 2.96 -13.87 13.53
N ALA A 131 2.10 -13.59 12.55
CA ALA A 131 1.80 -14.44 11.40
C ALA A 131 2.68 -14.15 10.16
N ARG A 132 3.85 -13.52 10.34
CA ARG A 132 4.79 -13.19 9.24
C ARG A 132 5.21 -14.40 8.39
N TYR A 133 5.18 -15.61 8.96
CA TYR A 133 5.51 -16.84 8.24
C TYR A 133 4.52 -17.11 7.10
N VAL A 134 3.24 -16.74 7.26
CA VAL A 134 2.24 -16.87 6.19
C VAL A 134 2.54 -15.92 5.03
N ALA A 135 2.85 -14.65 5.36
CA ALA A 135 3.20 -13.66 4.37
C ALA A 135 4.45 -14.10 3.56
N ARG A 136 5.47 -14.60 4.24
CA ARG A 136 6.70 -15.11 3.60
C ARG A 136 6.47 -16.28 2.65
N SER A 137 5.39 -17.05 2.85
CA SER A 137 5.07 -18.22 2.04
C SER A 137 4.14 -17.92 0.87
N CYS A 138 3.11 -17.09 1.06
CA CYS A 138 2.06 -16.91 0.05
C CYS A 138 2.02 -15.48 -0.56
N PHE A 139 2.89 -14.54 -0.18
CA PHE A 139 2.85 -13.15 -0.68
C PHE A 139 4.11 -12.83 -1.48
N PRO A 140 4.01 -11.98 -2.53
CA PRO A 140 5.20 -11.43 -3.17
C PRO A 140 6.09 -10.69 -2.17
N ALA A 141 7.41 -10.81 -2.33
CA ALA A 141 8.38 -10.22 -1.41
C ALA A 141 8.18 -8.71 -1.21
N ALA A 142 7.83 -7.98 -2.28
CA ALA A 142 7.60 -6.53 -2.24
C ALA A 142 6.50 -6.10 -1.25
N ILE A 143 5.50 -6.95 -0.97
CA ILE A 143 4.43 -6.60 -0.02
C ILE A 143 4.93 -6.63 1.44
N ARG A 144 6.00 -7.39 1.68
CA ARG A 144 6.65 -7.56 2.98
C ARG A 144 7.72 -6.49 3.25
N ILE A 145 7.74 -5.41 2.46
CA ILE A 145 8.75 -4.35 2.57
C ILE A 145 8.77 -3.63 3.92
N HIS A 146 7.69 -3.74 4.70
CA HIS A 146 7.57 -3.22 6.05
C HIS A 146 8.31 -4.06 7.11
N GLU A 147 8.71 -5.30 6.81
CA GLU A 147 9.38 -6.16 7.79
C GLU A 147 10.76 -5.60 8.16
N SER A 148 11.13 -5.75 9.44
CA SER A 148 12.47 -5.36 9.90
C SER A 148 13.56 -6.09 9.11
N LEU A 149 14.61 -5.36 8.74
CA LEU A 149 15.75 -5.85 7.96
C LEU A 149 15.41 -6.29 6.52
N VAL A 150 14.24 -5.93 6.01
CA VAL A 150 13.92 -6.02 4.58
C VAL A 150 14.27 -4.69 3.93
N PHE A 151 15.13 -4.76 2.91
CA PHE A 151 15.57 -3.61 2.14
C PHE A 151 15.18 -3.79 0.68
N ALA A 152 15.06 -2.69 -0.05
CA ALA A 152 14.80 -2.75 -1.48
C ALA A 152 15.53 -1.70 -2.29
N LYS A 153 15.64 -1.96 -3.59
CA LYS A 153 15.87 -0.93 -4.60
C LYS A 153 14.53 -0.44 -5.10
N VAL A 154 14.44 0.86 -5.30
CA VAL A 154 13.26 1.52 -5.89
C VAL A 154 13.65 1.95 -7.29
N ILE A 155 13.16 1.23 -8.30
CA ILE A 155 13.64 1.34 -9.69
C ILE A 155 12.51 1.83 -10.57
N ASN A 156 12.68 2.95 -11.27
CA ASN A 156 11.60 3.49 -12.10
C ASN A 156 11.36 2.63 -13.34
N LYS A 157 10.10 2.35 -13.67
CA LYS A 157 9.73 1.54 -14.84
C LYS A 157 10.21 2.16 -16.16
N ARG A 158 10.12 3.48 -16.29
CA ARG A 158 10.39 4.22 -17.53
C ARG A 158 11.81 4.05 -18.03
N ASP A 159 12.80 4.17 -17.15
CA ASP A 159 14.23 4.23 -17.53
C ASP A 159 15.10 3.17 -16.85
N GLY A 160 14.58 2.43 -15.86
CA GLY A 160 15.37 1.46 -15.09
C GLY A 160 16.38 2.09 -14.13
N TYR A 161 16.21 3.37 -13.78
CA TYR A 161 17.06 4.09 -12.84
C TYR A 161 16.62 3.80 -11.41
N ALA A 162 17.58 3.58 -10.52
CA ALA A 162 17.35 3.40 -9.10
C ALA A 162 17.34 4.74 -8.36
N LEU A 163 16.47 4.85 -7.36
CA LEU A 163 16.38 5.99 -6.45
C LEU A 163 17.67 6.12 -5.63
N THR A 164 18.25 7.31 -5.63
CA THR A 164 19.41 7.69 -4.81
C THR A 164 19.28 9.15 -4.40
N TYR A 165 20.33 9.71 -3.81
CA TYR A 165 20.34 11.06 -3.29
C TYR A 165 21.66 11.78 -3.60
N SER A 166 21.60 13.10 -3.62
CA SER A 166 22.75 13.95 -3.85
C SER A 166 23.74 13.91 -2.68
N ARG A 167 25.04 13.93 -3.02
CA ARG A 167 26.10 14.16 -2.03
C ARG A 167 26.19 15.61 -1.58
N ARG A 168 25.59 16.54 -2.34
CA ARG A 168 25.49 17.95 -1.97
C ARG A 168 24.27 18.17 -1.09
N VAL A 169 24.48 18.98 -0.07
CA VAL A 169 23.44 19.48 0.82
C VAL A 169 23.04 20.87 0.31
N ASP A 170 21.75 21.19 0.33
CA ASP A 170 21.28 22.54 0.00
C ASP A 170 21.32 23.47 1.22
N SER A 171 20.71 24.66 1.11
CA SER A 171 20.69 25.65 2.18
C SER A 171 19.91 25.19 3.42
N ASP A 172 19.01 24.23 3.25
CA ASP A 172 18.06 23.81 4.28
C ASP A 172 18.57 22.55 5.01
N GLY A 173 19.75 22.05 4.65
CA GLY A 173 20.29 20.80 5.20
C GLY A 173 19.83 19.55 4.45
N ASP A 174 19.05 19.72 3.39
CA ASP A 174 18.43 18.63 2.65
C ASP A 174 19.34 18.13 1.52
N ARG A 175 19.08 16.90 1.06
CA ARG A 175 19.76 16.33 -0.12
C ARG A 175 18.72 16.01 -1.18
N ARG A 176 18.91 16.55 -2.37
CA ARG A 176 18.02 16.28 -3.50
C ARG A 176 17.99 14.80 -3.88
N ILE A 177 16.82 14.29 -4.22
CA ILE A 177 16.63 12.96 -4.78
C ILE A 177 17.06 12.91 -6.23
N LEU A 178 17.76 11.84 -6.57
CA LEU A 178 18.28 11.58 -7.90
C LEU A 178 17.89 10.17 -8.35
N GLY A 179 17.86 9.98 -9.67
CA GLY A 179 17.86 8.69 -10.33
C GLY A 179 19.22 8.43 -10.94
N ASP A 180 19.77 7.27 -10.67
CA ASP A 180 21.05 6.81 -11.21
C ASP A 180 20.93 5.37 -11.73
N ARG A 181 21.95 4.88 -12.42
CA ARG A 181 21.99 3.51 -12.95
C ARG A 181 21.77 2.48 -11.83
N ASN A 182 20.82 1.59 -12.05
CA ASN A 182 20.60 0.43 -11.18
C ASN A 182 21.83 -0.50 -11.24
N THR A 183 22.59 -0.58 -10.15
CA THR A 183 23.78 -1.43 -10.04
C THR A 183 23.63 -2.38 -8.85
N GLN A 184 24.34 -3.51 -8.84
CA GLN A 184 24.06 -4.56 -7.85
C GLN A 184 24.51 -4.20 -6.42
N ASN A 185 25.65 -3.52 -6.25
CA ASN A 185 26.37 -3.46 -4.97
C ASN A 185 26.38 -2.07 -4.29
N ARG A 186 25.52 -1.16 -4.73
CA ARG A 186 25.51 0.23 -4.23
C ARG A 186 24.54 0.40 -3.07
N MET A 187 25.09 0.64 -1.88
CA MET A 187 24.28 0.87 -0.68
C MET A 187 23.51 2.20 -0.68
N ASP A 188 23.89 3.16 -1.51
CA ASP A 188 23.22 4.46 -1.67
C ASP A 188 21.98 4.42 -2.57
N ILE A 189 21.67 3.25 -3.15
CA ILE A 189 20.40 2.96 -3.84
C ILE A 189 19.54 1.93 -3.08
N THR A 190 19.97 1.52 -1.89
CA THR A 190 19.24 0.60 -1.02
C THR A 190 18.43 1.40 -0.01
N TRP A 191 17.14 1.10 0.07
CA TRP A 191 16.17 1.82 0.89
C TRP A 191 15.51 0.89 1.90
N TRP A 192 15.20 1.44 3.06
CA TRP A 192 14.36 0.82 4.08
C TRP A 192 13.03 1.58 4.15
N PHE A 193 11.94 0.83 4.09
CA PHE A 193 10.59 1.33 4.24
C PHE A 193 10.16 1.13 5.69
N VAL A 194 10.14 2.21 6.45
CA VAL A 194 9.78 2.19 7.86
C VAL A 194 8.25 2.31 7.97
N PRO A 195 7.55 1.29 8.48
CA PRO A 195 6.10 1.33 8.58
C PRO A 195 5.65 2.28 9.69
N TYR A 196 4.64 3.10 9.40
CA TYR A 196 4.00 3.99 10.35
C TYR A 196 2.48 3.86 10.26
N TRP A 197 1.85 3.36 11.32
CA TRP A 197 0.40 3.21 11.39
C TRP A 197 -0.23 4.51 11.92
N LEU A 198 -0.99 5.23 11.09
CA LEU A 198 -1.64 6.50 11.47
C LEU A 198 -3.14 6.40 11.20
N GLY A 199 -3.92 6.61 12.27
CA GLY A 199 -5.36 6.39 12.24
C GLY A 199 -5.66 4.92 11.92
N ASP A 200 -6.20 4.68 10.73
CA ASP A 200 -6.63 3.36 10.27
C ASP A 200 -5.79 2.80 9.11
N ARG A 201 -4.69 3.45 8.71
CA ARG A 201 -3.89 3.07 7.52
C ARG A 201 -2.39 3.01 7.79
N LEU A 202 -1.69 2.24 6.97
CA LEU A 202 -0.24 2.21 6.92
C LEU A 202 0.30 3.29 5.98
N TYR A 203 1.30 4.01 6.47
CA TYR A 203 2.19 4.85 5.67
C TYR A 203 3.62 4.34 5.81
N PHE A 204 4.47 4.80 4.91
CA PHE A 204 5.90 4.52 4.96
C PHE A 204 6.68 5.81 5.04
N GLU A 205 7.65 5.87 5.94
CA GLU A 205 8.82 6.73 5.74
C GLU A 205 9.86 5.92 4.96
N MET A 206 10.51 6.54 3.98
CA MET A 206 11.53 5.86 3.16
C MET A 206 12.89 6.46 3.45
N ARG A 207 13.84 5.64 3.91
CA ARG A 207 15.20 6.08 4.23
C ARG A 207 16.25 5.29 3.45
N PRO A 208 17.30 5.92 2.92
CA PRO A 208 18.40 5.18 2.35
C PRO A 208 19.18 4.47 3.47
N LEU A 209 19.76 3.30 3.20
CA LEU A 209 20.42 2.48 4.21
C LEU A 209 21.59 3.19 4.91
N ARG A 210 22.28 4.10 4.20
CA ARG A 210 23.49 4.78 4.68
C ARG A 210 23.24 6.08 5.44
N MET A 211 22.01 6.58 5.50
CA MET A 211 21.70 7.86 6.16
C MET A 211 20.44 7.76 6.99
N ALA A 212 20.45 8.41 8.15
CA ALA A 212 19.27 8.63 8.97
C ALA A 212 18.51 9.88 8.47
N MET A 213 18.13 9.87 7.20
CA MET A 213 17.35 10.92 6.55
C MET A 213 16.21 10.26 5.78
N PHE A 214 15.09 10.96 5.61
CA PHE A 214 13.86 10.41 5.09
C PHE A 214 13.38 11.17 3.87
N LEU A 215 12.87 10.43 2.89
CA LEU A 215 12.31 10.95 1.66
C LEU A 215 11.13 11.88 1.93
N LYS A 216 11.16 13.07 1.32
CA LYS A 216 10.07 14.03 1.32
C LYS A 216 9.89 14.76 -0.01
N LEU A 217 8.77 15.47 -0.13
CA LEU A 217 8.61 16.55 -1.10
C LEU A 217 8.92 17.90 -0.46
N GLY A 218 9.56 18.79 -1.22
CA GLY A 218 9.77 20.19 -0.85
C GLY A 218 8.44 20.96 -0.79
N ASN A 219 8.48 22.19 -0.26
CA ASN A 219 7.29 23.06 -0.22
C ASN A 219 7.11 23.90 -1.49
N THR A 220 8.19 24.08 -2.25
CA THR A 220 8.20 24.91 -3.45
C THR A 220 7.93 24.07 -4.68
N ARG A 221 7.14 24.64 -5.59
CA ARG A 221 6.87 24.10 -6.90
C ARG A 221 7.87 24.64 -7.92
N ASP A 222 8.18 23.84 -8.92
CA ASP A 222 8.98 24.26 -10.07
C ASP A 222 8.11 24.83 -11.19
N GLU A 223 8.71 25.06 -12.37
CA GLU A 223 8.04 25.63 -13.54
C GLU A 223 6.96 24.69 -14.13
N ASP A 224 7.03 23.39 -13.85
CA ASP A 224 6.05 22.37 -14.24
C ASP A 224 5.00 22.13 -13.12
N ASP A 225 4.99 23.00 -12.10
CA ASP A 225 4.17 22.91 -10.90
C ASP A 225 4.50 21.70 -10.00
N ASP A 226 5.59 20.98 -10.26
CA ASP A 226 5.98 19.79 -9.50
C ASP A 226 6.76 20.14 -8.23
N HIS A 227 6.62 19.35 -7.16
CA HIS A 227 7.48 19.50 -5.98
C HIS A 227 8.80 18.74 -6.16
N THR A 228 9.94 19.38 -5.94
CA THR A 228 11.22 18.66 -5.93
C THR A 228 11.28 17.70 -4.73
N ALA A 229 11.80 16.50 -4.94
CA ALA A 229 11.98 15.51 -3.87
C ALA A 229 13.36 15.60 -3.21
N TYR A 230 13.39 15.41 -1.89
CA TYR A 230 14.58 15.49 -1.05
C TYR A 230 14.62 14.34 -0.04
N ILE A 231 15.76 14.14 0.61
CA ILE A 231 15.82 13.51 1.93
C ILE A 231 16.21 14.57 2.98
N SER A 232 15.60 14.49 4.16
CA SER A 232 15.89 15.37 5.32
C SER A 232 15.93 14.61 6.64
N ASP A 233 16.52 15.20 7.66
CA ASP A 233 16.60 14.64 9.01
C ASP A 233 15.38 14.97 9.89
N ASP A 234 14.74 16.12 9.70
CA ASP A 234 13.39 16.38 10.22
C ASP A 234 12.37 15.61 9.38
N HIS A 235 11.66 14.65 9.99
CA HIS A 235 10.72 13.74 9.34
C HIS A 235 9.31 13.73 9.96
N ALA A 236 8.97 14.73 10.77
CA ALA A 236 7.71 14.74 11.53
C ALA A 236 6.47 15.21 10.73
N THR A 237 6.62 15.55 9.45
CA THR A 237 5.56 16.15 8.63
C THR A 237 4.97 15.17 7.62
N ASN A 238 3.72 15.41 7.20
CA ASN A 238 3.04 14.63 6.16
C ASN A 238 3.82 14.48 4.86
N ARG A 239 4.73 15.41 4.55
CA ARG A 239 5.61 15.35 3.38
C ARG A 239 6.56 14.15 3.41
N HIS A 240 6.78 13.51 4.57
CA HIS A 240 7.64 12.33 4.75
C HIS A 240 6.91 11.00 4.68
N PHE A 241 5.59 11.03 4.68
CA PHE A 241 4.77 9.82 4.66
C PHE A 241 4.36 9.51 3.23
N TRP A 242 4.50 8.24 2.86
CA TRP A 242 4.23 7.74 1.53
C TRP A 242 3.27 6.56 1.57
N THR A 243 2.32 6.54 0.64
CA THR A 243 1.48 5.37 0.35
C THR A 243 2.05 4.63 -0.83
N ILE A 244 2.11 3.30 -0.73
CA ILE A 244 2.50 2.42 -1.82
C ILE A 244 1.24 1.77 -2.38
N GLN A 245 0.97 2.00 -3.66
CA GLN A 245 -0.22 1.47 -4.33
C GLN A 245 0.21 0.49 -5.43
N PRO A 246 -0.24 -0.77 -5.40
CA PRO A 246 0.09 -1.74 -6.43
C PRO A 246 -0.58 -1.38 -7.76
N VAL A 247 0.06 -1.73 -8.86
CA VAL A 247 -0.52 -1.67 -10.20
C VAL A 247 0.05 -2.80 -11.05
N LYS A 248 -0.83 -3.60 -11.66
CA LYS A 248 -0.42 -4.55 -12.69
C LYS A 248 -0.37 -3.88 -14.05
N HIS A 249 0.75 -4.04 -14.74
CA HIS A 249 0.91 -3.54 -16.10
C HIS A 249 1.70 -4.54 -16.93
N ASN A 250 1.13 -5.00 -18.05
CA ASN A 250 1.76 -5.98 -18.95
C ASN A 250 2.25 -7.26 -18.24
N GLY A 251 1.50 -7.74 -17.22
CA GLY A 251 1.86 -8.92 -16.43
C GLY A 251 2.90 -8.66 -15.33
N GLU A 252 3.39 -7.44 -15.19
CA GLU A 252 4.34 -7.04 -14.15
C GLU A 252 3.62 -6.40 -12.97
N LEU A 253 4.05 -6.73 -11.74
CA LEU A 253 3.64 -6.04 -10.53
C LEU A 253 4.56 -4.83 -10.31
N LEU A 254 3.98 -3.64 -10.39
CA LEU A 254 4.64 -2.36 -10.19
C LEU A 254 3.92 -1.59 -9.07
N PHE A 255 4.51 -0.48 -8.65
CA PHE A 255 3.97 0.32 -7.56
C PHE A 255 4.01 1.81 -7.87
N TYR A 256 2.93 2.50 -7.56
CA TYR A 256 2.97 3.95 -7.38
C TYR A 256 3.42 4.27 -5.95
N ILE A 257 4.22 5.33 -5.81
CA ILE A 257 4.69 5.85 -4.53
C ILE A 257 4.11 7.26 -4.41
N ILE A 258 3.18 7.46 -3.48
CA ILE A 258 2.31 8.64 -3.43
C ILE A 258 2.57 9.40 -2.14
N ASN A 259 2.89 10.69 -2.24
CA ASN A 259 3.15 11.52 -1.08
C ASN A 259 1.86 11.81 -0.32
N ARG A 260 1.88 11.76 1.02
CA ARG A 260 0.68 12.00 1.83
C ARG A 260 0.24 13.46 1.87
N GLU A 261 1.16 14.43 1.87
CA GLU A 261 0.79 15.85 1.98
C GLU A 261 0.16 16.37 0.70
N TYR A 262 0.78 16.07 -0.44
CA TYR A 262 0.38 16.63 -1.73
C TYR A 262 -0.41 15.67 -2.62
N ASP A 263 -0.49 14.39 -2.25
CA ASP A 263 -1.16 13.34 -3.04
C ASP A 263 -0.54 13.17 -4.45
N GLU A 264 0.76 13.46 -4.54
CA GLU A 264 1.54 13.47 -5.77
C GLU A 264 2.34 12.18 -5.96
N LEU A 265 2.45 11.74 -7.22
CA LEU A 265 3.21 10.55 -7.62
C LEU A 265 4.70 10.86 -7.66
N LEU A 266 5.52 10.08 -6.96
CA LEU A 266 6.97 10.16 -7.11
C LEU A 266 7.37 9.79 -8.55
N LYS A 267 8.18 10.64 -9.17
CA LYS A 267 8.70 10.45 -10.53
C LYS A 267 10.14 10.91 -10.67
N PHE A 268 10.74 10.55 -11.80
CA PHE A 268 11.94 11.22 -12.30
C PHE A 268 11.61 12.21 -13.42
N GLY A 269 12.25 13.38 -13.38
CA GLY A 269 12.26 14.34 -14.48
C GLY A 269 12.84 13.74 -15.78
N GLN A 270 12.55 14.38 -16.91
CA GLN A 270 13.01 13.91 -18.23
C GLN A 270 14.45 14.32 -18.54
N SER A 271 14.91 15.45 -17.98
CA SER A 271 16.25 15.97 -18.21
C SER A 271 17.31 15.18 -17.46
N THR A 272 18.43 14.90 -18.12
CA THR A 272 19.67 14.35 -17.53
C THR A 272 20.77 15.40 -17.43
N LYS A 273 20.43 16.69 -17.57
CA LYS A 273 21.36 17.83 -17.63
C LYS A 273 22.28 17.93 -16.40
N TYR A 274 21.93 17.28 -15.29
CA TYR A 274 22.71 17.24 -14.06
C TYR A 274 23.61 16.00 -14.06
N ASP A 275 24.74 16.03 -14.78
CA ASP A 275 25.79 15.01 -14.76
C ASP A 275 25.32 13.57 -15.08
N GLY A 276 24.23 13.42 -15.84
CA GLY A 276 23.66 12.12 -16.21
C GLY A 276 22.61 11.57 -15.24
N TYR A 277 22.38 12.26 -14.11
CA TYR A 277 21.32 11.94 -13.15
C TYR A 277 19.97 12.49 -13.61
N ARG A 278 18.89 11.84 -13.18
CA ARG A 278 17.53 12.40 -13.23
C ARG A 278 17.16 12.98 -11.88
N ILE A 279 16.44 14.09 -11.82
CA ILE A 279 15.97 14.63 -10.53
C ILE A 279 14.63 13.97 -10.15
N GLY A 280 14.45 13.69 -8.86
CA GLY A 280 13.18 13.22 -8.30
C GLY A 280 12.19 14.34 -8.00
N TYR A 281 10.91 14.11 -8.31
CA TYR A 281 9.82 15.05 -8.11
C TYR A 281 8.55 14.34 -7.63
N GLY A 282 7.65 15.08 -6.99
CA GLY A 282 6.23 14.78 -6.90
C GLY A 282 5.52 15.35 -8.12
N HIS A 283 4.78 14.51 -8.84
CA HIS A 283 4.05 14.94 -10.02
C HIS A 283 2.76 15.67 -9.64
N SER A 284 2.67 16.94 -10.02
CA SER A 284 1.53 17.84 -9.75
C SER A 284 0.20 17.32 -10.28
N THR A 285 0.22 16.54 -11.36
CA THR A 285 -0.97 15.94 -11.95
C THR A 285 -1.07 14.47 -11.56
N ARG A 286 -2.27 14.07 -11.15
CA ARG A 286 -2.57 12.68 -10.81
C ARG A 286 -2.83 11.80 -12.06
N ASP A 287 -1.81 11.68 -12.91
CA ASP A 287 -1.80 10.78 -14.07
C ASP A 287 -1.29 9.39 -13.64
N PHE A 288 -2.20 8.43 -13.44
CA PHE A 288 -1.83 7.04 -13.11
C PHE A 288 -1.38 6.25 -14.34
N ASN A 289 -0.31 6.71 -14.99
CA ASN A 289 0.34 6.01 -16.09
C ASN A 289 1.50 5.13 -15.60
N PRO A 290 1.39 3.78 -15.65
CA PRO A 290 2.42 2.90 -15.10
C PRO A 290 3.77 3.06 -15.81
N ASN A 291 3.77 3.30 -17.12
CA ASN A 291 5.02 3.44 -17.89
C ASN A 291 5.83 4.68 -17.51
N LYS A 292 5.21 5.67 -16.86
CA LYS A 292 5.86 6.92 -16.47
C LYS A 292 6.14 7.00 -14.97
N PHE A 293 5.20 6.56 -14.14
CA PHE A 293 5.18 6.90 -12.71
C PHE A 293 5.24 5.69 -11.78
N SER A 294 5.32 4.48 -12.32
CA SER A 294 5.45 3.28 -11.49
C SER A 294 6.90 2.85 -11.28
N TRP A 295 7.08 2.09 -10.21
CA TRP A 295 8.36 1.65 -9.70
C TRP A 295 8.34 0.13 -9.47
N TYR A 296 9.45 -0.52 -9.75
CA TYR A 296 9.75 -1.82 -9.15
C TYR A 296 10.25 -1.59 -7.73
N ILE A 297 9.76 -2.41 -6.81
CA ILE A 297 10.31 -2.56 -5.46
C ILE A 297 11.02 -3.92 -5.43
N ASP A 298 12.33 -3.89 -5.65
CA ASP A 298 13.19 -5.07 -5.75
C ASP A 298 13.83 -5.35 -4.38
N VAL A 299 13.29 -6.35 -3.68
CA VAL A 299 13.71 -6.72 -2.32
C VAL A 299 15.06 -7.44 -2.34
N ILE A 300 15.99 -7.01 -1.47
CA ILE A 300 17.38 -7.50 -1.35
C ILE A 300 17.55 -8.37 -0.10
#